data_AF-A0A7V6YHX6-F1
#
_entry.id   AF-A0A7V6YHX6-F1
#
_cell.length_a   1.000
_cell.length_b   1.000
_cell.length_c   1.000
_cell.angle_alpha   90.00
_cell.angle_beta   90.00
_cell.angle_gamma   90.00
#
_symmetry.space_group_name_H-M   'P 1'
#
loop_
_entity.id
_entity.type
_entity.pdbx_description
1 polymer ?
#
loop_
_entity_poly.entity_id
_entity_poly.type
_entity_poly.pdbx_seq_one_letter_code
_entity_poly.pdbx_strand_id
1 'polypeptide(L)'
;RLVQGQAAGEIYLFDKEKNFIISRRFEGDYPLLTDFALRQLAHEGKKLEYLFEECQDVEWAFYRDELYILQTRPITTLAEEEVQLPRPEEMTPIQREILVNIQERFPEPVLPLDAVVAKIYYLSLFHAYLELGFRVPPVDWRKVEQGIFPEYFVPPAIKAGWGRVFQLGKMLAGDLMKDWHYNEAAFDKYVQLMRQEMLKNFPMEIILQYLEDGLKDFQRANTFRYLLYIQYGFVYRWLGRLLRLFYGRTGEELFEDIVVGQPQATLAINRLLQEMAAAVREQPALKEFVLQHTPEEIGAGIRGLPGADRVLSLFADLMNRYGHREVSQGLGGIAAATWRDRPEVVWGMVKSLVRQEAPLPEDTQRARREAAEMRLKSLTARGWGRVLPLRKLFERMVDYSRRYTAFREDSHVYLTQAMLVFRTLFLAIGRQLKGKGYLQEEQDIMYLTYWEVRDLVQDLYSLKEVSRRGLAEKIRRRKQDYQARQKRWRQAVQEVPAKAEVLQGLAASR
;
A
#
# COMPACT_ATOMS: atom_id res chain seq x y z
N ARG A 1 -37.99 -30.30 -13.14
CA ARG A 1 -38.58 -30.83 -11.88
C ARG A 1 -37.71 -30.47 -10.66
N LEU A 2 -36.44 -30.90 -10.57
CA LEU A 2 -35.57 -30.55 -9.44
C LEU A 2 -35.25 -29.05 -9.35
N VAL A 3 -34.74 -28.46 -10.44
CA VAL A 3 -34.41 -27.01 -10.53
C VAL A 3 -35.63 -26.10 -10.35
N GLN A 4 -36.83 -26.60 -10.66
CA GLN A 4 -38.10 -25.87 -10.52
C GLN A 4 -38.74 -26.04 -9.12
N GLY A 5 -38.08 -26.75 -8.18
CA GLY A 5 -38.59 -26.98 -6.83
C GLY A 5 -39.80 -27.93 -6.76
N GLN A 6 -40.10 -28.65 -7.83
CA GLN A 6 -41.27 -29.53 -7.96
C GLN A 6 -40.96 -31.00 -7.60
N ALA A 7 -39.74 -31.31 -7.18
CA ALA A 7 -39.32 -32.62 -6.71
C ALA A 7 -38.22 -32.45 -5.65
N ALA A 8 -38.28 -33.23 -4.57
CA ALA A 8 -37.21 -33.31 -3.58
C ALA A 8 -36.04 -34.12 -4.14
N GLY A 9 -34.82 -33.61 -3.97
CA GLY A 9 -33.59 -34.29 -4.39
C GLY A 9 -32.92 -35.04 -3.26
N GLU A 10 -32.14 -36.05 -3.62
CA GLU A 10 -31.21 -36.67 -2.69
C GLU A 10 -30.00 -35.75 -2.46
N ILE A 11 -29.57 -35.66 -1.21
CA ILE A 11 -28.42 -34.85 -0.80
C ILE A 11 -27.31 -35.79 -0.36
N TYR A 12 -26.16 -35.66 -1.01
CA TYR A 12 -24.94 -36.40 -0.72
C TYR A 12 -23.83 -35.43 -0.33
N LEU A 13 -23.12 -35.71 0.76
CA LEU A 13 -21.92 -34.99 1.15
C LEU A 13 -20.70 -35.87 0.92
N PHE A 14 -19.71 -35.36 0.18
CA PHE A 14 -18.51 -36.12 -0.21
C PHE A 14 -17.24 -35.43 0.29
N ASP A 15 -16.33 -36.18 0.91
CA ASP A 15 -15.01 -35.68 1.31
C ASP A 15 -14.07 -35.72 0.10
N LYS A 16 -13.68 -34.55 -0.40
CA LYS A 16 -12.82 -34.46 -1.58
C LYS A 16 -11.39 -34.94 -1.35
N GLU A 17 -10.85 -34.90 -0.13
CA GLU A 17 -9.49 -35.36 0.11
C GLU A 17 -9.44 -36.86 0.35
N LYS A 18 -10.38 -37.36 1.14
CA LYS A 18 -10.40 -38.77 1.55
C LYS A 18 -11.18 -39.68 0.59
N ASN A 19 -11.85 -39.07 -0.39
CA ASN A 19 -12.55 -39.75 -1.49
C ASN A 19 -13.65 -40.72 -1.04
N PHE A 20 -14.43 -40.35 -0.02
CA PHE A 20 -15.57 -41.13 0.48
C PHE A 20 -16.78 -40.24 0.80
N ILE A 21 -17.96 -40.87 0.89
CA ILE A 21 -19.24 -40.19 1.19
C ILE A 21 -19.37 -40.01 2.71
N ILE A 22 -19.48 -38.76 3.16
CA ILE A 22 -19.64 -38.39 4.58
C ILE A 22 -21.08 -38.64 5.05
N SER A 23 -22.07 -38.25 4.25
CA SER A 23 -23.49 -38.42 4.59
C SER A 23 -24.37 -38.57 3.36
N ARG A 24 -25.52 -39.23 3.56
CA ARG A 24 -26.56 -39.46 2.55
C ARG A 24 -27.91 -39.07 3.16
N ARG A 25 -28.73 -38.31 2.42
CA ARG A 25 -30.09 -37.97 2.80
C ARG A 25 -31.00 -38.08 1.59
N PHE A 26 -31.96 -39.00 1.65
CA PHE A 26 -32.92 -39.24 0.58
C PHE A 26 -34.28 -39.65 1.16
N GLU A 27 -35.36 -39.35 0.43
CA GLU A 27 -36.73 -39.70 0.80
C GLU A 27 -37.21 -40.83 -0.12
N GLY A 28 -36.82 -42.07 0.21
CA GLY A 28 -37.19 -43.28 -0.54
C GLY A 28 -36.57 -44.55 0.04
N ASP A 29 -37.06 -45.72 -0.38
CA ASP A 29 -36.56 -47.01 0.11
C ASP A 29 -35.17 -47.37 -0.45
N TYR A 30 -34.78 -46.76 -1.59
CA TYR A 30 -33.51 -47.01 -2.28
C TYR A 30 -32.92 -45.71 -2.83
N PRO A 31 -31.59 -45.55 -2.82
CA PRO A 31 -30.91 -44.39 -3.38
C PRO A 31 -31.01 -44.38 -4.91
N LEU A 32 -31.27 -43.21 -5.51
CA LEU A 32 -31.30 -42.99 -6.96
C LEU A 32 -29.91 -43.10 -7.60
N LEU A 33 -28.86 -42.82 -6.82
CA LEU A 33 -27.47 -42.88 -7.28
C LEU A 33 -26.70 -44.03 -6.62
N THR A 34 -25.95 -44.76 -7.44
CA THR A 34 -24.99 -45.75 -6.94
C THR A 34 -23.72 -45.07 -6.44
N ASP A 35 -22.96 -45.77 -5.59
CA ASP A 35 -21.65 -45.29 -5.12
C ASP A 35 -20.67 -45.03 -6.28
N PHE A 36 -20.80 -45.78 -7.37
CA PHE A 36 -20.04 -45.57 -8.60
C PHE A 36 -20.40 -44.22 -9.24
N ALA A 37 -21.69 -43.93 -9.42
CA ALA A 37 -22.17 -42.67 -9.98
C ALA A 37 -21.75 -41.47 -9.12
N LEU A 38 -21.80 -41.59 -7.79
CA LEU A 38 -21.36 -40.54 -6.86
C LEU A 38 -19.85 -40.26 -6.96
N ARG A 39 -19.04 -41.31 -7.13
CA ARG A 39 -17.58 -41.15 -7.34
C ARG A 39 -17.27 -40.52 -8.70
N GLN A 40 -18.03 -40.86 -9.74
CA GLN A 40 -17.88 -40.25 -11.07
C GLN A 40 -18.23 -38.75 -11.02
N LEU A 41 -19.33 -38.38 -10.36
CA LEU A 41 -19.70 -36.98 -10.11
C LEU A 41 -18.62 -36.23 -9.33
N ALA A 42 -18.09 -36.83 -8.26
CA ALA A 42 -17.02 -36.20 -7.47
C ALA A 42 -15.71 -36.02 -8.28
N HIS A 43 -15.40 -36.98 -9.15
CA HIS A 43 -14.24 -36.89 -10.04
C HIS A 43 -14.39 -35.75 -11.05
N GLU A 44 -15.52 -35.67 -11.76
CA GLU A 44 -15.77 -34.59 -12.72
C GLU A 44 -15.90 -33.23 -12.01
N GLY A 45 -16.51 -33.17 -10.83
CA GLY A 45 -16.56 -31.95 -10.01
C GLY A 45 -15.17 -31.43 -9.64
N LYS A 46 -14.24 -32.31 -9.24
CA LYS A 46 -12.83 -31.94 -8.99
C LYS A 46 -12.12 -31.46 -10.25
N LYS A 47 -12.39 -32.12 -11.38
CA LYS A 47 -11.79 -31.75 -12.67
C LYS A 47 -12.27 -30.38 -13.12
N LEU A 48 -13.56 -30.08 -12.93
CA LEU A 48 -14.13 -28.76 -13.17
C LEU A 48 -13.54 -27.72 -12.20
N GLU A 49 -13.45 -28.02 -10.90
CA GLU A 49 -12.79 -27.15 -9.91
C GLU A 49 -11.33 -26.85 -10.30
N TYR A 50 -10.60 -27.86 -10.78
CA TYR A 50 -9.23 -27.71 -11.27
C TYR A 50 -9.15 -26.88 -12.56
N LEU A 51 -10.05 -27.12 -13.52
CA LEU A 51 -10.08 -26.41 -14.81
C LEU A 51 -10.45 -24.93 -14.66
N PHE A 52 -11.37 -24.62 -13.74
CA PHE A 52 -11.83 -23.25 -13.49
C PHE A 52 -11.06 -22.56 -12.36
N GLU A 53 -10.18 -23.27 -11.67
CA GLU A 53 -9.39 -22.81 -10.50
C GLU A 53 -10.27 -22.25 -9.36
N GLU A 54 -11.52 -22.72 -9.26
CA GLU A 54 -12.49 -22.24 -8.28
C GLU A 54 -13.67 -23.21 -8.09
N CYS A 55 -14.47 -22.98 -7.04
CA CYS A 55 -15.66 -23.79 -6.78
C CYS A 55 -16.79 -23.51 -7.79
N GLN A 56 -17.36 -24.59 -8.35
CA GLN A 56 -18.41 -24.54 -9.35
C GLN A 56 -19.73 -25.11 -8.81
N ASP A 57 -20.84 -24.46 -9.15
CA ASP A 57 -22.18 -25.02 -9.13
C ASP A 57 -22.46 -25.64 -10.50
N VAL A 58 -22.73 -26.95 -10.50
CA VAL A 58 -22.75 -27.78 -11.71
C VAL A 58 -24.10 -28.47 -11.82
N GLU A 59 -24.80 -28.22 -12.92
CA GLU A 59 -25.99 -28.97 -13.30
C GLU A 59 -25.58 -30.14 -14.21
N TRP A 60 -26.09 -31.33 -13.89
CA TRP A 60 -25.69 -32.58 -14.55
C TRP A 60 -26.89 -33.50 -14.77
N ALA A 61 -26.72 -34.49 -15.64
CA ALA A 61 -27.69 -35.56 -15.85
C ALA A 61 -27.00 -36.90 -16.16
N PHE A 62 -27.62 -38.00 -15.77
CA PHE A 62 -27.27 -39.34 -16.26
C PHE A 62 -28.24 -39.76 -17.37
N TYR A 63 -27.70 -40.29 -18.47
CA TYR A 63 -28.49 -40.95 -19.51
C TYR A 63 -27.78 -42.22 -19.94
N ARG A 64 -28.42 -43.38 -19.75
CA ARG A 64 -27.83 -44.71 -20.04
C ARG A 64 -26.46 -44.91 -19.37
N ASP A 65 -26.39 -44.63 -18.06
CA ASP A 65 -25.19 -44.73 -17.22
C ASP A 65 -24.02 -43.80 -17.59
N GLU A 66 -24.21 -42.89 -18.54
CA GLU A 66 -23.24 -41.86 -18.90
C GLU A 66 -23.58 -40.51 -18.25
N LEU A 67 -22.55 -39.86 -17.69
CA LEU A 67 -22.67 -38.55 -17.04
C LEU A 67 -22.51 -37.42 -18.07
N TYR A 68 -23.48 -36.51 -18.10
CA TYR A 68 -23.46 -35.30 -18.91
C TYR A 68 -23.46 -34.06 -18.02
N ILE A 69 -22.55 -33.12 -18.29
CA ILE A 69 -22.54 -31.79 -17.69
C ILE A 69 -23.40 -30.87 -18.55
N LEU A 70 -24.45 -30.30 -17.95
CA LEU A 70 -25.43 -29.46 -18.65
C LEU A 70 -25.08 -27.98 -18.52
N GLN A 71 -24.67 -27.57 -17.31
CA GLN A 71 -24.29 -26.20 -17.01
C GLN A 71 -23.23 -26.20 -15.90
N THR A 72 -22.31 -25.25 -15.96
CA THR A 72 -21.41 -24.92 -14.86
C THR A 72 -21.42 -23.42 -14.65
N ARG A 73 -21.46 -22.99 -13.39
CA ARG A 73 -21.37 -21.58 -12.99
C ARG A 73 -20.54 -21.46 -11.71
N PRO A 74 -19.75 -20.40 -11.53
CA PRO A 74 -18.99 -20.20 -10.30
C PRO A 74 -19.94 -20.00 -9.11
N ILE A 75 -19.62 -20.61 -7.97
CA ILE A 75 -20.37 -20.38 -6.72
C ILE A 75 -19.97 -19.02 -6.16
N THR A 76 -20.87 -18.05 -6.20
CA THR A 76 -20.66 -16.71 -5.63
C THR A 76 -21.10 -16.59 -4.17
N THR A 77 -21.80 -17.60 -3.66
CA THR A 77 -22.45 -17.62 -2.33
C THR A 77 -21.77 -18.53 -1.30
N LEU A 78 -20.64 -19.19 -1.64
CA LEU A 78 -19.83 -19.86 -0.63
C LEU A 78 -19.54 -18.84 0.45
N ALA A 79 -20.04 -19.10 1.66
CA ALA A 79 -20.01 -18.20 2.82
C ALA A 79 -18.79 -17.30 2.70
N GLU A 80 -19.06 -16.08 2.24
CA GLU A 80 -18.03 -15.10 1.93
C GLU A 80 -17.17 -15.02 3.19
N GLU A 81 -15.90 -15.45 3.12
CA GLU A 81 -15.03 -15.45 4.29
C GLU A 81 -15.19 -14.08 4.95
N GLU A 82 -15.79 -14.04 6.15
CA GLU A 82 -15.94 -12.78 6.87
C GLU A 82 -14.55 -12.15 6.95
N VAL A 83 -14.48 -10.83 6.78
CA VAL A 83 -13.22 -10.11 6.95
C VAL A 83 -12.84 -10.25 8.43
N GLN A 84 -12.10 -11.30 8.77
CA GLN A 84 -11.65 -11.58 10.12
C GLN A 84 -10.38 -10.77 10.38
N LEU A 85 -10.56 -9.49 10.70
CA LEU A 85 -9.50 -8.72 11.31
C LEU A 85 -9.26 -9.27 12.73
N PRO A 86 -8.04 -9.70 13.08
CA PRO A 86 -7.81 -10.25 14.40
C PRO A 86 -7.98 -9.15 15.45
N ARG A 87 -8.53 -9.51 16.61
CA ARG A 87 -8.83 -8.54 17.67
C ARG A 87 -7.52 -7.99 18.24
N PRO A 88 -7.41 -6.67 18.48
CA PRO A 88 -6.16 -6.07 18.99
C PRO A 88 -5.65 -6.70 20.29
N GLU A 89 -6.55 -7.24 21.11
CA GLU A 89 -6.28 -7.85 22.43
C GLU A 89 -5.46 -9.14 22.34
N GLU A 90 -5.51 -9.85 21.21
CA GLU A 90 -4.79 -11.10 20.98
C GLU A 90 -3.39 -10.87 20.37
N MET A 91 -3.05 -9.61 20.07
CA MET A 91 -1.83 -9.24 19.36
C MET A 91 -0.72 -8.76 20.28
N THR A 92 0.51 -9.09 19.90
CA THR A 92 1.70 -8.42 20.44
C THR A 92 1.69 -6.92 20.10
N PRO A 93 2.40 -6.06 20.88
CA PRO A 93 2.49 -4.63 20.57
C PRO A 93 3.03 -4.33 19.17
N ILE A 94 4.02 -5.11 18.70
CA ILE A 94 4.60 -4.96 17.36
C ILE A 94 3.58 -5.31 16.27
N GLN A 95 2.82 -6.41 16.44
CA GLN A 95 1.75 -6.76 15.50
C GLN A 95 0.70 -5.66 15.39
N ARG A 96 0.29 -5.09 16.52
CA ARG A 96 -0.69 -4.01 16.55
C ARG A 96 -0.19 -2.76 15.81
N GLU A 97 1.07 -2.37 16.03
CA GLU A 97 1.71 -1.26 15.33
C GLU A 97 1.74 -1.51 13.80
N ILE A 98 2.08 -2.73 13.39
CA ILE A 98 2.10 -3.12 11.97
C ILE A 98 0.69 -3.10 11.37
N LEU A 99 -0.32 -3.60 12.09
CA LEU A 99 -1.71 -3.59 11.64
C LEU A 99 -2.23 -2.17 11.44
N VAL A 100 -1.98 -1.27 12.41
CA VAL A 100 -2.35 0.15 12.28
C VAL A 100 -1.66 0.75 11.05
N ASN A 101 -0.37 0.47 10.85
CA ASN A 101 0.33 0.98 9.67
C ASN A 101 -0.23 0.42 8.36
N ILE A 102 -0.67 -0.85 8.32
CA ILE A 102 -1.37 -1.42 7.16
C ILE A 102 -2.65 -0.64 6.89
N GLN A 103 -3.48 -0.41 7.91
CA GLN A 103 -4.77 0.28 7.76
C GLN A 103 -4.59 1.75 7.34
N GLU A 104 -3.61 2.46 7.90
CA GLU A 104 -3.28 3.82 7.49
C GLU A 104 -2.78 3.88 6.04
N ARG A 105 -2.00 2.88 5.62
CA ARG A 105 -1.35 2.89 4.31
C ARG A 105 -2.26 2.38 3.19
N PHE A 106 -3.11 1.40 3.52
CA PHE A 106 -4.05 0.74 2.63
C PHE A 106 -5.46 0.87 3.22
N PRO A 107 -6.04 2.08 3.19
CA PRO A 107 -7.37 2.35 3.74
C PRO A 107 -8.49 1.69 2.92
N GLU A 108 -8.17 1.21 1.72
CA GLU A 108 -9.06 0.43 0.86
C GLU A 108 -8.33 -0.82 0.37
N PRO A 109 -9.07 -1.87 -0.02
CA PRO A 109 -8.49 -3.03 -0.69
C PRO A 109 -7.65 -2.62 -1.89
N VAL A 110 -6.54 -3.30 -2.10
CA VAL A 110 -5.67 -3.04 -3.24
C VAL A 110 -6.14 -3.75 -4.50
N LEU A 111 -5.76 -3.22 -5.66
CA LEU A 111 -5.97 -3.93 -6.92
C LEU A 111 -5.00 -5.12 -7.03
N PRO A 112 -5.32 -6.15 -7.84
CA PRO A 112 -4.52 -7.36 -7.92
C PRO A 112 -3.03 -7.14 -8.17
N LEU A 113 -2.68 -6.16 -9.01
CA LEU A 113 -1.29 -5.85 -9.32
C LEU A 113 -0.53 -5.26 -8.14
N ASP A 114 -1.18 -4.42 -7.33
CA ASP A 114 -0.57 -3.72 -6.19
C ASP A 114 -0.09 -4.70 -5.10
N ALA A 115 -0.67 -5.89 -5.05
CA ALA A 115 -0.36 -6.87 -4.03
C ALA A 115 1.11 -7.36 -4.07
N VAL A 116 1.78 -7.29 -5.24
CA VAL A 116 3.22 -7.57 -5.32
C VAL A 116 4.04 -6.57 -4.52
N VAL A 117 3.66 -5.28 -4.55
CA VAL A 117 4.32 -4.22 -3.79
C VAL A 117 4.02 -4.38 -2.32
N ALA A 118 2.76 -4.65 -1.94
CA ALA A 118 2.40 -4.91 -0.55
C ALA A 118 3.20 -6.09 0.01
N LYS A 119 3.30 -7.19 -0.74
CA LYS A 119 4.11 -8.35 -0.38
C LYS A 119 5.57 -7.98 -0.16
N ILE A 120 6.23 -7.36 -1.15
CA ILE A 120 7.64 -6.96 -1.03
C ILE A 120 7.82 -6.02 0.17
N TYR A 121 6.90 -5.09 0.37
CA TYR A 121 6.96 -4.11 1.45
C TYR A 121 7.01 -4.78 2.83
N TYR A 122 6.06 -5.66 3.12
CA TYR A 122 6.00 -6.34 4.42
C TYR A 122 7.02 -7.48 4.54
N LEU A 123 7.38 -8.14 3.43
CA LEU A 123 8.48 -9.10 3.41
C LEU A 123 9.80 -8.45 3.82
N SER A 124 10.12 -7.27 3.28
CA SER A 124 11.28 -6.45 3.65
C SER A 124 11.25 -6.05 5.13
N LEU A 125 10.09 -5.64 5.65
CA LEU A 125 9.94 -5.32 7.07
C LEU A 125 10.26 -6.53 7.96
N PHE A 126 9.70 -7.69 7.62
CA PHE A 126 9.90 -8.92 8.39
C PHE A 126 11.35 -9.42 8.30
N HIS A 127 12.00 -9.29 7.14
CA HIS A 127 13.42 -9.57 6.99
C HIS A 127 14.27 -8.65 7.86
N ALA A 128 13.96 -7.35 7.91
CA ALA A 128 14.66 -6.42 8.78
C ALA A 128 14.53 -6.80 10.27
N TYR A 129 13.36 -7.27 10.70
CA TYR A 129 13.20 -7.82 12.06
C TYR A 129 14.08 -9.06 12.30
N LEU A 130 14.14 -10.00 11.36
CA LEU A 130 15.00 -11.19 11.48
C LEU A 130 16.49 -10.82 11.61
N GLU A 131 16.97 -9.93 10.75
CA GLU A 131 18.36 -9.42 10.76
C GLU A 131 18.71 -8.72 12.08
N LEU A 132 17.75 -8.00 12.67
CA LEU A 132 17.90 -7.37 13.97
C LEU A 132 17.79 -8.35 15.16
N GLY A 133 17.68 -9.65 14.89
CA GLY A 133 17.69 -10.72 15.90
C GLY A 133 16.33 -11.00 16.53
N PHE A 134 15.23 -10.57 15.92
CA PHE A 134 13.88 -10.97 16.33
C PHE A 134 13.52 -12.33 15.74
N ARG A 135 12.53 -13.00 16.35
CA ARG A 135 11.91 -14.19 15.79
C ARG A 135 10.64 -13.78 15.05
N VAL A 136 10.58 -14.12 13.77
CA VAL A 136 9.40 -13.88 12.91
C VAL A 136 8.85 -15.22 12.46
N PRO A 137 7.62 -15.59 12.87
CA PRO A 137 6.93 -16.79 12.36
C PRO A 137 6.73 -16.74 10.83
N PRO A 138 6.54 -17.89 10.18
CA PRO A 138 6.13 -17.95 8.78
C PRO A 138 4.86 -17.12 8.52
N VAL A 139 4.80 -16.48 7.35
CA VAL A 139 3.67 -15.64 6.92
C VAL A 139 3.01 -16.31 5.73
N ASP A 140 1.68 -16.41 5.76
CA ASP A 140 0.90 -16.89 4.61
C ASP A 140 0.72 -15.75 3.59
N TRP A 141 1.31 -15.91 2.42
CA TRP A 141 1.24 -14.94 1.32
C TRP A 141 0.20 -15.30 0.25
N ARG A 142 -0.49 -16.45 0.36
CA ARG A 142 -1.34 -16.97 -0.75
C ARG A 142 -2.40 -15.98 -1.20
N LYS A 143 -3.16 -15.40 -0.27
CA LYS A 143 -4.19 -14.39 -0.58
C LYS A 143 -3.57 -13.13 -1.19
N VAL A 144 -2.42 -12.69 -0.68
CA VAL A 144 -1.69 -11.53 -1.21
C VAL A 144 -1.23 -11.79 -2.64
N GLU A 145 -0.68 -12.97 -2.93
CA GLU A 145 -0.28 -13.37 -4.29
C GLU A 145 -1.46 -13.46 -5.27
N GLN A 146 -2.66 -13.74 -4.76
CA GLN A 146 -3.93 -13.71 -5.52
C GLN A 146 -4.48 -12.29 -5.72
N GLY A 147 -3.80 -11.25 -5.22
CA GLY A 147 -4.26 -9.87 -5.36
C GLY A 147 -5.21 -9.41 -4.25
N ILE A 148 -5.25 -10.13 -3.12
CA ILE A 148 -6.16 -9.87 -2.01
C ILE A 148 -5.37 -9.36 -0.79
N PHE A 149 -5.53 -8.08 -0.49
CA PHE A 149 -4.89 -7.36 0.62
C PHE A 149 -5.63 -6.02 0.83
N PRO A 150 -5.81 -5.53 2.06
CA PRO A 150 -5.30 -6.04 3.34
C PRO A 150 -6.22 -7.03 4.07
N GLU A 151 -7.34 -7.43 3.48
CA GLU A 151 -8.51 -7.94 4.22
C GLU A 151 -8.27 -9.20 5.06
N TYR A 152 -7.44 -10.11 4.57
CA TYR A 152 -7.15 -11.39 5.23
C TYR A 152 -5.70 -11.49 5.72
N PHE A 153 -4.98 -10.36 5.72
CA PHE A 153 -3.57 -10.37 6.08
C PHE A 153 -3.40 -10.18 7.59
N VAL A 154 -2.86 -11.20 8.25
CA VAL A 154 -2.54 -11.16 9.68
C VAL A 154 -1.03 -10.97 9.86
N PRO A 155 -0.57 -9.84 10.46
CA PRO A 155 0.84 -9.66 10.74
C PRO A 155 1.39 -10.76 11.66
N PRO A 156 2.59 -11.29 11.42
CA PRO A 156 3.17 -12.37 12.23
C PRO A 156 3.48 -11.91 13.65
N ALA A 157 3.41 -12.83 14.61
CA ALA A 157 3.72 -12.56 16.02
C ALA A 157 5.23 -12.41 16.26
N ILE A 158 5.77 -11.24 15.94
CA ILE A 158 7.18 -10.91 16.08
C ILE A 158 7.55 -10.85 17.57
N LYS A 159 8.53 -11.66 17.97
CA LYS A 159 9.01 -11.75 19.36
C LYS A 159 10.48 -11.39 19.44
N ALA A 160 10.89 -10.81 20.57
CA ALA A 160 12.31 -10.57 20.84
C ALA A 160 13.08 -11.91 20.86
N GLY A 161 14.19 -11.98 20.15
CA GLY A 161 15.12 -13.11 20.19
C GLY A 161 16.40 -12.76 20.95
N TRP A 162 17.11 -13.79 21.42
CA TRP A 162 18.39 -13.65 22.14
C TRP A 162 19.49 -12.97 21.29
N GLY A 163 19.41 -13.09 19.96
CA GLY A 163 20.35 -12.45 19.02
C GLY A 163 20.36 -10.92 19.07
N ARG A 164 19.31 -10.28 19.62
CA ARG A 164 19.23 -8.82 19.75
C ARG A 164 20.37 -8.19 20.55
N VAL A 165 20.85 -8.88 21.58
CA VAL A 165 21.90 -8.36 22.49
C VAL A 165 23.20 -8.13 21.73
N PHE A 166 23.53 -9.01 20.79
CA PHE A 166 24.72 -8.91 19.95
C PHE A 166 24.59 -7.86 18.84
N GLN A 167 23.37 -7.63 18.34
CA GLN A 167 23.11 -6.66 17.28
C GLN A 167 23.08 -5.21 17.79
N LEU A 168 22.71 -4.98 19.06
CA LEU A 168 22.61 -3.64 19.66
C LEU A 168 23.94 -2.85 19.65
N GLY A 169 25.07 -3.54 19.79
CA GLY A 169 26.40 -2.91 19.71
C GLY A 169 26.75 -2.46 18.29
N LYS A 170 26.49 -3.33 17.29
CA LYS A 170 26.67 -3.03 15.86
C LYS A 170 25.77 -1.88 15.40
N MET A 171 24.57 -1.82 15.98
CA MET A 171 23.53 -0.80 15.75
C MET A 171 23.94 0.63 16.18
N LEU A 172 24.90 0.79 17.07
CA LEU A 172 25.32 2.12 17.53
C LEU A 172 26.62 2.61 16.87
N ALA A 173 27.29 1.76 16.09
CA ALA A 173 28.64 2.02 15.59
C ALA A 173 28.71 2.48 14.12
N GLY A 174 27.66 2.31 13.32
CA GLY A 174 27.67 2.62 11.88
C GLY A 174 27.25 4.05 11.52
N ASP A 175 27.84 4.60 10.44
CA ASP A 175 27.39 5.84 9.79
C ASP A 175 26.34 5.53 8.71
N LEU A 176 25.14 5.21 9.21
CA LEU A 176 24.02 4.68 8.45
C LEU A 176 23.48 5.64 7.36
N MET A 177 23.70 6.96 7.48
CA MET A 177 23.30 7.92 6.44
C MET A 177 24.16 7.77 5.18
N LYS A 178 25.45 7.47 5.35
CA LYS A 178 26.35 7.14 4.26
C LYS A 178 25.88 5.88 3.52
N ASP A 179 25.43 4.88 4.27
CA ASP A 179 24.95 3.62 3.69
C ASP A 179 23.59 3.78 2.98
N TRP A 180 22.72 4.69 3.45
CA TRP A 180 21.46 5.02 2.76
C TRP A 180 21.70 5.70 1.42
N HIS A 181 22.67 6.62 1.34
CA HIS A 181 22.93 7.39 0.13
C HIS A 181 23.27 6.52 -1.09
N TYR A 182 23.90 5.36 -0.87
CA TYR A 182 24.13 4.38 -1.95
C TYR A 182 22.84 3.74 -2.50
N ASN A 183 21.78 3.66 -1.68
CA ASN A 183 20.48 3.11 -2.06
C ASN A 183 19.56 4.18 -2.67
N GLU A 184 19.72 5.44 -2.27
CA GLU A 184 18.91 6.59 -2.72
C GLU A 184 18.93 6.82 -4.24
N ALA A 185 19.97 6.38 -4.95
CA ALA A 185 20.07 6.52 -6.41
C ALA A 185 19.60 5.29 -7.20
N ALA A 186 19.19 4.18 -6.55
CA ALA A 186 18.95 2.93 -7.30
C ALA A 186 17.78 3.04 -8.31
N PHE A 187 16.80 3.94 -8.07
CA PHE A 187 15.71 4.19 -9.01
C PHE A 187 16.00 5.26 -10.07
N ASP A 188 17.08 6.03 -9.95
CA ASP A 188 17.37 7.13 -10.87
C ASP A 188 17.60 6.65 -12.29
N LYS A 189 18.26 5.49 -12.45
CA LYS A 189 18.46 4.85 -13.76
C LYS A 189 17.13 4.58 -14.48
N TYR A 190 16.11 4.12 -13.75
CA TYR A 190 14.78 3.86 -14.33
C TYR A 190 14.04 5.16 -14.63
N VAL A 191 14.16 6.17 -13.76
CA VAL A 191 13.57 7.49 -14.01
C VAL A 191 14.18 8.17 -15.23
N GLN A 192 15.50 8.06 -15.43
CA GLN A 192 16.15 8.57 -16.64
C GLN A 192 15.67 7.83 -17.89
N LEU A 193 15.56 6.49 -17.85
CA LEU A 193 15.02 5.68 -18.94
C LEU A 193 13.62 6.16 -19.36
N MET A 194 12.75 6.45 -18.39
CA MET A 194 11.40 6.96 -18.64
C MET A 194 11.37 8.35 -19.29
N ARG A 195 12.28 9.24 -18.88
CA ARG A 195 12.36 10.62 -19.41
C ARG A 195 12.77 10.67 -20.89
N GLN A 196 13.53 9.69 -21.36
CA GLN A 196 14.03 9.64 -22.74
C GLN A 196 13.02 9.06 -23.74
N GLU A 197 11.78 8.74 -23.32
CA GLU A 197 10.73 8.10 -24.11
C GLU A 197 11.11 6.78 -24.81
N MET A 198 12.28 6.20 -24.46
CA MET A 198 12.83 4.98 -25.04
C MET A 198 11.92 3.76 -24.85
N LEU A 199 11.12 3.76 -23.78
CA LEU A 199 10.19 2.67 -23.44
C LEU A 199 9.18 2.36 -24.55
N LYS A 200 8.80 3.33 -25.39
CA LYS A 200 7.84 3.12 -26.48
C LYS A 200 8.35 2.12 -27.52
N ASN A 201 9.67 1.99 -27.64
CA ASN A 201 10.33 1.15 -28.64
C ASN A 201 10.77 -0.21 -28.09
N PHE A 202 10.63 -0.45 -26.78
CA PHE A 202 11.08 -1.69 -26.17
C PHE A 202 10.03 -2.79 -26.32
N PRO A 203 10.44 -4.03 -26.64
CA PRO A 203 9.53 -5.17 -26.63
C PRO A 203 9.14 -5.53 -25.18
N MET A 204 7.96 -6.15 -24.99
CA MET A 204 7.37 -6.37 -23.66
C MET A 204 8.30 -7.13 -22.71
N GLU A 205 9.11 -8.03 -23.23
CA GLU A 205 10.03 -8.89 -22.47
C GLU A 205 11.16 -8.06 -21.85
N ILE A 206 11.64 -7.05 -22.57
CA ILE A 206 12.66 -6.12 -22.06
C ILE A 206 12.02 -5.24 -20.99
N ILE A 207 10.80 -4.75 -21.20
CA ILE A 207 10.07 -3.97 -20.19
C ILE A 207 9.84 -4.80 -18.92
N LEU A 208 9.46 -6.07 -19.07
CA LEU A 208 9.31 -7.03 -17.97
C LEU A 208 10.63 -7.27 -17.24
N GLN A 209 11.75 -7.37 -17.95
CA GLN A 209 13.07 -7.50 -17.32
C GLN A 209 13.43 -6.27 -16.47
N TYR A 210 13.24 -5.05 -17.00
CA TYR A 210 13.45 -3.82 -16.22
C TYR A 210 12.54 -3.76 -15.00
N LEU A 211 11.30 -4.24 -15.13
CA LEU A 211 10.35 -4.32 -14.03
C LEU A 211 10.84 -5.30 -12.95
N GLU A 212 11.27 -6.50 -13.32
CA GLU A 212 11.78 -7.50 -12.37
C GLU A 212 13.04 -7.03 -11.65
N ASP A 213 13.96 -6.41 -12.37
CA ASP A 213 15.16 -5.82 -11.77
C ASP A 213 14.78 -4.67 -10.83
N GLY A 214 13.80 -3.85 -11.22
CA GLY A 214 13.27 -2.80 -10.36
C GLY A 214 12.61 -3.35 -9.09
N LEU A 215 11.84 -4.44 -9.16
CA LEU A 215 11.24 -5.09 -7.99
C LEU A 215 12.31 -5.66 -7.04
N LYS A 216 13.39 -6.24 -7.57
CA LYS A 216 14.54 -6.70 -6.78
C LYS A 216 15.27 -5.53 -6.11
N ASP A 217 15.54 -4.45 -6.84
CA ASP A 217 16.16 -3.24 -6.31
C ASP A 217 15.28 -2.60 -5.23
N PHE A 218 13.96 -2.59 -5.42
CA PHE A 218 12.98 -2.12 -4.43
C PHE A 218 13.01 -2.96 -3.16
N GLN A 219 12.99 -4.30 -3.29
CA GLN A 219 13.09 -5.19 -2.13
C GLN A 219 14.38 -4.96 -1.35
N ARG A 220 15.52 -4.84 -2.04
CA ARG A 220 16.82 -4.58 -1.41
C ARG A 220 16.82 -3.24 -0.67
N ALA A 221 16.48 -2.16 -1.36
CA ALA A 221 16.47 -0.81 -0.80
C ALA A 221 15.48 -0.70 0.37
N ASN A 222 14.30 -1.32 0.26
CA ASN A 222 13.28 -1.26 1.29
C ASN A 222 13.65 -2.12 2.53
N THR A 223 14.29 -3.27 2.34
CA THR A 223 14.82 -4.06 3.47
C THR A 223 15.87 -3.25 4.23
N PHE A 224 16.80 -2.62 3.50
CA PHE A 224 17.79 -1.73 4.10
C PHE A 224 17.13 -0.55 4.82
N ARG A 225 16.18 0.13 4.18
CA ARG A 225 15.38 1.21 4.77
C ARG A 225 14.76 0.78 6.10
N TYR A 226 14.19 -0.42 6.18
CA TYR A 226 13.55 -0.90 7.39
C TYR A 226 14.52 -1.23 8.52
N LEU A 227 15.73 -1.73 8.20
CA LEU A 227 16.78 -1.87 9.20
C LEU A 227 17.05 -0.55 9.89
N LEU A 228 17.29 0.51 9.10
CA LEU A 228 17.51 1.87 9.59
C LEU A 228 16.28 2.40 10.35
N TYR A 229 15.09 2.18 9.81
CA TYR A 229 13.84 2.66 10.40
C TYR A 229 13.61 2.08 11.80
N ILE A 230 13.77 0.76 11.97
CA ILE A 230 13.58 0.09 13.27
C ILE A 230 14.67 0.52 14.25
N GLN A 231 15.93 0.57 13.78
CA GLN A 231 17.11 0.95 14.55
C GLN A 231 17.01 2.38 15.09
N TYR A 232 16.75 3.35 14.23
CA TYR A 232 16.65 4.74 14.63
C TYR A 232 15.34 5.07 15.33
N GLY A 233 14.23 4.44 14.91
CA GLY A 233 12.94 4.55 15.58
C GLY A 233 13.00 4.09 17.04
N PHE A 234 13.93 3.19 17.40
CA PHE A 234 14.21 2.87 18.80
C PHE A 234 14.77 4.08 19.55
N VAL A 235 15.83 4.72 19.06
CA VAL A 235 16.45 5.90 19.72
C VAL A 235 15.44 7.04 19.85
N TYR A 236 14.67 7.32 18.80
CA TYR A 236 13.59 8.32 18.80
C TYR A 236 12.55 8.05 19.90
N ARG A 237 12.04 6.81 20.00
CA ARG A 237 11.07 6.43 21.05
C ARG A 237 11.68 6.49 22.46
N TRP A 238 12.96 6.15 22.61
CA TRP A 238 13.65 6.24 23.89
C TRP A 238 13.91 7.67 24.31
N LEU A 239 14.22 8.58 23.38
CA LEU A 239 14.36 10.00 23.69
C LEU A 239 13.09 10.54 24.35
N GLY A 240 11.93 10.31 23.73
CA GLY A 240 10.64 10.73 24.30
C GLY A 240 10.36 10.12 25.68
N ARG A 241 10.61 8.81 25.85
CA ARG A 241 10.43 8.13 27.15
C ARG A 241 11.35 8.66 28.24
N LEU A 242 12.62 8.89 27.94
CA LEU A 242 13.60 9.41 28.90
C LEU A 242 13.30 10.87 29.26
N LEU A 243 12.96 11.71 28.28
CA LEU A 243 12.55 13.09 28.55
C LEU A 243 11.32 13.13 29.48
N ARG A 244 10.32 12.28 29.23
CA ARG A 244 9.15 12.14 30.10
C ARG A 244 9.50 11.59 31.49
N LEU A 245 10.40 10.62 31.57
CA LEU A 245 10.83 10.02 32.84
C LEU A 245 11.56 11.03 33.74
N PHE A 246 12.48 11.82 33.17
CA PHE A 246 13.30 12.76 33.93
C PHE A 246 12.63 14.12 34.17
N TYR A 247 11.76 14.57 33.27
CA TYR A 247 11.20 15.94 33.27
C TYR A 247 9.67 16.00 33.19
N GLY A 248 8.97 14.87 33.28
CA GLY A 248 7.50 14.82 33.28
C GLY A 248 6.88 15.39 32.00
N ARG A 249 5.77 16.13 32.15
CA ARG A 249 5.02 16.74 31.03
C ARG A 249 5.87 17.74 30.22
N THR A 250 6.73 18.49 30.88
CA THR A 250 7.64 19.44 30.22
C THR A 250 8.61 18.74 29.27
N GLY A 251 9.05 17.51 29.60
CA GLY A 251 9.87 16.71 28.69
C GLY A 251 9.10 16.16 27.49
N GLU A 252 7.81 15.86 27.65
CA GLU A 252 6.92 15.41 26.58
C GLU A 252 6.67 16.53 25.55
N GLU A 253 6.31 17.73 26.01
CA GLU A 253 6.19 18.93 25.15
C GLU A 253 7.48 19.25 24.40
N LEU A 254 8.61 19.17 25.11
CA LEU A 254 9.93 19.47 24.54
C LEU A 254 10.30 18.54 23.40
N PHE A 255 9.87 17.28 23.46
CA PHE A 255 10.21 16.28 22.46
C PHE A 255 9.63 16.64 21.09
N GLU A 256 8.40 17.13 21.01
CA GLU A 256 7.78 17.49 19.74
C GLU A 256 8.52 18.66 19.08
N ASP A 257 8.83 19.71 19.83
CA ASP A 257 9.50 20.89 19.27
C ASP A 257 10.99 20.66 18.94
N ILE A 258 11.68 19.80 19.70
CA ILE A 258 13.12 19.64 19.54
C ILE A 258 13.52 18.80 18.32
N VAL A 259 12.62 17.94 17.81
CA VAL A 259 12.90 17.08 16.65
C VAL A 259 12.43 17.72 15.33
N VAL A 260 11.78 18.88 15.37
CA VAL A 260 11.29 19.61 14.19
C VAL A 260 12.38 20.48 13.54
N GLY A 261 12.19 20.84 12.26
CA GLY A 261 12.99 21.86 11.57
C GLY A 261 14.21 21.33 10.80
N GLN A 262 14.13 20.10 10.28
CA GLN A 262 15.09 19.58 9.30
C GLN A 262 14.56 19.80 7.88
N PRO A 263 15.42 20.14 6.89
CA PRO A 263 15.03 20.13 5.49
C PRO A 263 14.56 18.72 5.11
N GLN A 264 13.34 18.61 4.62
CA GLN A 264 12.73 17.33 4.22
C GLN A 264 11.88 17.55 2.98
N ALA A 265 11.73 16.53 2.14
CA ALA A 265 10.99 16.67 0.89
C ALA A 265 9.53 17.14 1.06
N THR A 266 8.83 16.68 2.10
CA THR A 266 7.47 17.13 2.44
C THR A 266 7.42 18.64 2.74
N LEU A 267 8.46 19.18 3.39
CA LEU A 267 8.58 20.62 3.67
C LEU A 267 8.80 21.41 2.37
N ALA A 268 9.62 20.87 1.45
CA ALA A 268 9.84 21.47 0.14
C ALA A 268 8.55 21.53 -0.71
N ILE A 269 7.72 20.49 -0.67
CA ILE A 269 6.39 20.49 -1.31
C ILE A 269 5.49 21.56 -0.70
N ASN A 270 5.36 21.57 0.63
CA ASN A 270 4.52 22.55 1.33
C ASN A 270 4.97 23.99 1.05
N ARG A 271 6.28 24.21 0.96
CA ARG A 271 6.85 25.51 0.58
C ARG A 271 6.43 25.91 -0.83
N LEU A 272 6.60 25.05 -1.83
CA LEU A 272 6.18 25.36 -3.20
C LEU A 272 4.68 25.66 -3.29
N LEU A 273 3.83 24.90 -2.59
CA LEU A 273 2.39 25.15 -2.52
C LEU A 273 2.06 26.51 -1.88
N GLN A 274 2.78 26.89 -0.82
CA GLN A 274 2.62 28.20 -0.17
C GLN A 274 3.13 29.35 -1.03
N GLU A 275 4.26 29.18 -1.73
CA GLU A 275 4.78 30.16 -2.69
C GLU A 275 3.81 30.39 -3.85
N MET A 276 3.19 29.32 -4.37
CA MET A 276 2.12 29.42 -5.36
C MET A 276 0.90 30.18 -4.80
N ALA A 277 0.44 29.84 -3.59
CA ALA A 277 -0.68 30.51 -2.97
C ALA A 277 -0.39 32.00 -2.70
N ALA A 278 0.84 32.33 -2.30
CA ALA A 278 1.29 33.71 -2.12
C ALA A 278 1.30 34.48 -3.46
N ALA A 279 1.85 33.90 -4.52
CA ALA A 279 1.84 34.50 -5.85
C ALA A 279 0.42 34.75 -6.39
N VAL A 280 -0.53 33.85 -6.09
CA VAL A 280 -1.95 34.06 -6.40
C VAL A 280 -2.53 35.23 -5.58
N ARG A 281 -2.19 35.34 -4.29
CA ARG A 281 -2.69 36.41 -3.41
C ARG A 281 -2.16 37.81 -3.78
N GLU A 282 -0.94 37.89 -4.31
CA GLU A 282 -0.33 39.16 -4.76
C GLU A 282 -1.13 39.83 -5.89
N GLN A 283 -1.91 39.07 -6.67
CA GLN A 283 -2.66 39.57 -7.82
C GLN A 283 -4.18 39.42 -7.60
N PRO A 284 -4.94 40.53 -7.44
CA PRO A 284 -6.38 40.47 -7.17
C PRO A 284 -7.18 39.66 -8.19
N ALA A 285 -6.88 39.82 -9.49
CA ALA A 285 -7.54 39.11 -10.57
C ALA A 285 -7.32 37.59 -10.51
N LEU A 286 -6.10 37.13 -10.14
CA LEU A 286 -5.81 35.71 -9.95
C LEU A 286 -6.52 35.16 -8.73
N LYS A 287 -6.48 35.89 -7.60
CA LYS A 287 -7.14 35.49 -6.36
C LYS A 287 -8.63 35.30 -6.57
N GLU A 288 -9.28 36.25 -7.22
CA GLU A 288 -10.72 36.17 -7.52
C GLU A 288 -11.03 34.96 -8.41
N PHE A 289 -10.29 34.81 -9.52
CA PHE A 289 -10.45 33.69 -10.45
C PHE A 289 -10.32 32.33 -9.76
N VAL A 290 -9.24 32.12 -8.98
CA VAL A 290 -8.97 30.86 -8.27
C VAL A 290 -10.05 30.55 -7.22
N LEU A 291 -10.61 31.56 -6.55
CA LEU A 291 -11.63 31.33 -5.53
C LEU A 291 -12.99 30.97 -6.14
N GLN A 292 -13.32 31.53 -7.30
CA GLN A 292 -14.61 31.32 -7.98
C GLN A 292 -14.68 30.05 -8.83
N HIS A 293 -13.56 29.55 -9.35
CA HIS A 293 -13.54 28.40 -10.28
C HIS A 293 -13.19 27.08 -9.60
N THR A 294 -13.64 25.96 -10.17
CA THR A 294 -13.28 24.60 -9.72
C THR A 294 -11.79 24.31 -9.94
N PRO A 295 -11.17 23.37 -9.18
CA PRO A 295 -9.77 22.98 -9.38
C PRO A 295 -9.41 22.59 -10.82
N GLU A 296 -10.35 21.95 -11.52
CA GLU A 296 -10.23 21.55 -12.92
C GLU A 296 -10.17 22.76 -13.86
N GLU A 297 -11.03 23.76 -13.63
CA GLU A 297 -11.09 25.00 -14.42
C GLU A 297 -9.88 25.90 -14.18
N ILE A 298 -9.33 25.91 -12.96
CA ILE A 298 -8.17 26.75 -12.60
C ILE A 298 -6.99 26.46 -13.51
N GLY A 299 -6.60 25.19 -13.66
CA GLY A 299 -5.44 24.79 -14.45
C GLY A 299 -5.57 25.13 -15.93
N ALA A 300 -6.80 25.08 -16.47
CA ALA A 300 -7.06 25.38 -17.88
C ALA A 300 -7.20 26.90 -18.14
N GLY A 301 -7.81 27.64 -17.21
CA GLY A 301 -8.27 29.01 -17.44
C GLY A 301 -7.41 30.12 -16.84
N ILE A 302 -6.40 29.81 -16.01
CA ILE A 302 -5.54 30.84 -15.39
C ILE A 302 -4.61 31.52 -16.41
N ARG A 303 -4.40 30.93 -17.60
CA ARG A 303 -3.49 31.45 -18.64
C ARG A 303 -3.98 32.82 -19.15
N GLY A 304 -3.05 33.76 -19.29
CA GLY A 304 -3.32 35.11 -19.79
C GLY A 304 -3.78 36.11 -18.72
N LEU A 305 -4.01 35.68 -17.48
CA LEU A 305 -4.26 36.59 -16.37
C LEU A 305 -2.95 37.24 -15.88
N PRO A 306 -2.98 38.49 -15.39
CA PRO A 306 -1.79 39.15 -14.84
C PRO A 306 -1.14 38.34 -13.71
N GLY A 307 0.15 38.03 -13.84
CA GLY A 307 0.93 37.24 -12.88
C GLY A 307 0.77 35.72 -12.98
N ALA A 308 -0.04 35.22 -13.93
CA ALA A 308 -0.26 33.79 -14.13
C ALA A 308 1.04 33.03 -14.46
N ASP A 309 1.97 33.65 -15.22
CA ASP A 309 3.21 33.01 -15.64
C ASP A 309 4.08 32.56 -14.45
N ARG A 310 4.12 33.35 -13.37
CA ARG A 310 4.85 32.98 -12.14
C ARG A 310 4.22 31.75 -11.49
N VAL A 311 2.89 31.72 -11.37
CA VAL A 311 2.15 30.58 -10.77
C VAL A 311 2.29 29.32 -11.62
N LEU A 312 2.19 29.45 -12.94
CA LEU A 312 2.35 28.34 -13.89
C LEU A 312 3.77 27.79 -13.91
N SER A 313 4.79 28.65 -13.76
CA SER A 313 6.19 28.23 -13.64
C SER A 313 6.42 27.42 -12.35
N LEU A 314 5.92 27.91 -11.21
CA LEU A 314 5.99 27.18 -9.93
C LEU A 314 5.23 25.84 -9.99
N PHE A 315 4.05 25.83 -10.63
CA PHE A 315 3.29 24.61 -10.85
C PHE A 315 4.09 23.61 -11.70
N ALA A 316 4.70 24.06 -12.80
CA ALA A 316 5.53 23.21 -13.65
C ALA A 316 6.73 22.62 -12.90
N ASP A 317 7.41 23.41 -12.05
CA ASP A 317 8.51 22.91 -11.23
C ASP A 317 8.03 21.86 -10.21
N LEU A 318 6.91 22.11 -9.53
CA LEU A 318 6.29 21.15 -8.62
C LEU A 318 5.91 19.86 -9.34
N MET A 319 5.26 19.94 -10.51
CA MET A 319 4.85 18.77 -11.28
C MET A 319 6.03 17.98 -11.85
N ASN A 320 7.11 18.66 -12.22
CA ASN A 320 8.34 18.03 -12.67
C ASN A 320 9.02 17.24 -11.55
N ARG A 321 9.15 17.84 -10.36
CA ARG A 321 9.84 17.21 -9.21
C ARG A 321 8.95 16.21 -8.47
N TYR A 322 7.71 16.57 -8.17
CA TYR A 322 6.81 15.88 -7.24
C TYR A 322 5.50 15.38 -7.87
N GLY A 323 5.28 15.58 -9.17
CA GLY A 323 4.05 15.12 -9.82
C GLY A 323 3.85 13.60 -9.81
N HIS A 324 4.88 12.84 -9.41
CA HIS A 324 4.82 11.40 -9.19
C HIS A 324 4.11 10.98 -7.90
N ARG A 325 3.79 11.93 -7.02
CA ARG A 325 3.05 11.71 -5.78
C ARG A 325 1.63 11.23 -6.06
N GLU A 326 1.18 10.31 -5.25
CA GLU A 326 -0.14 9.72 -5.26
C GLU A 326 -1.24 10.68 -4.78
N VAL A 327 -2.44 10.54 -5.34
CA VAL A 327 -3.64 11.34 -4.97
C VAL A 327 -4.29 10.81 -3.68
N SER A 328 -4.24 9.51 -3.47
CA SER A 328 -4.81 8.83 -2.31
C SER A 328 -4.04 7.54 -2.04
N GLN A 329 -3.87 7.19 -0.76
CA GLN A 329 -3.08 6.07 -0.18
C GLN A 329 -1.65 6.45 0.21
N GLY A 330 -1.15 5.93 1.34
CA GLY A 330 0.19 6.31 1.85
C GLY A 330 1.38 5.80 1.01
N LEU A 331 1.20 4.77 0.17
CA LEU A 331 2.17 4.36 -0.86
C LEU A 331 1.59 4.44 -2.28
N GLY A 332 0.31 4.82 -2.44
CA GLY A 332 -0.40 4.82 -3.73
C GLY A 332 -0.67 3.45 -4.35
N GLY A 333 0.17 2.45 -4.10
CA GLY A 333 0.24 1.29 -4.98
C GLY A 333 0.68 1.69 -6.39
N ILE A 334 0.76 0.71 -7.28
CA ILE A 334 1.02 0.88 -8.70
C ILE A 334 -0.22 1.49 -9.38
N ALA A 335 -1.41 1.15 -8.90
CA ALA A 335 -2.66 1.47 -9.57
C ALA A 335 -3.23 2.86 -9.24
N ALA A 336 -2.86 3.52 -8.13
CA ALA A 336 -3.39 4.85 -7.84
C ALA A 336 -2.96 5.89 -8.88
N ALA A 337 -3.85 6.86 -9.06
CA ALA A 337 -3.55 8.04 -9.84
C ALA A 337 -2.50 8.90 -9.13
N THR A 338 -1.60 9.46 -9.92
CA THR A 338 -0.59 10.43 -9.47
C THR A 338 -1.10 11.87 -9.67
N TRP A 339 -0.43 12.86 -9.09
CA TRP A 339 -0.71 14.27 -9.37
C TRP A 339 -0.51 14.61 -10.86
N ARG A 340 0.34 13.88 -11.59
CA ARG A 340 0.46 14.02 -13.05
C ARG A 340 -0.78 13.53 -13.79
N ASP A 341 -1.40 12.45 -13.30
CA ASP A 341 -2.64 11.93 -13.85
C ASP A 341 -3.82 12.86 -13.50
N ARG A 342 -3.79 13.49 -12.31
CA ARG A 342 -4.85 14.36 -11.77
C ARG A 342 -4.31 15.69 -11.22
N PRO A 343 -3.85 16.61 -12.09
CA PRO A 343 -3.27 17.90 -11.67
C PRO A 343 -4.25 18.80 -10.91
N GLU A 344 -5.55 18.61 -11.08
CA GLU A 344 -6.61 19.33 -10.37
C GLU A 344 -6.51 19.19 -8.84
N VAL A 345 -5.95 18.08 -8.34
CA VAL A 345 -5.78 17.86 -6.89
C VAL A 345 -4.82 18.89 -6.29
N VAL A 346 -3.73 19.20 -6.99
CA VAL A 346 -2.75 20.22 -6.58
C VAL A 346 -3.39 21.61 -6.62
N TRP A 347 -4.18 21.91 -7.64
CA TRP A 347 -4.93 23.17 -7.71
C TRP A 347 -5.94 23.31 -6.57
N GLY A 348 -6.58 22.21 -6.15
CA GLY A 348 -7.44 22.18 -4.96
C GLY A 348 -6.68 22.53 -3.67
N MET A 349 -5.46 21.99 -3.50
CA MET A 349 -4.59 22.34 -2.37
C MET A 349 -4.22 23.83 -2.38
N VAL A 350 -3.79 24.35 -3.53
CA VAL A 350 -3.44 25.77 -3.69
C VAL A 350 -4.64 26.65 -3.40
N LYS A 351 -5.82 26.33 -3.94
CA LYS A 351 -7.08 27.06 -3.67
C LYS A 351 -7.40 27.11 -2.18
N SER A 352 -7.23 26.00 -1.46
CA SER A 352 -7.40 25.95 0.00
C SER A 352 -6.42 26.87 0.72
N LEU A 353 -5.14 26.83 0.33
CA LEU A 353 -4.11 27.69 0.91
C LEU A 353 -4.30 29.17 0.58
N VAL A 354 -4.85 29.52 -0.58
CA VAL A 354 -5.19 30.92 -0.91
C VAL A 354 -6.24 31.48 0.06
N ARG A 355 -7.15 30.64 0.56
CA ARG A 355 -8.16 31.03 1.57
C ARG A 355 -7.57 31.24 2.97
N GLN A 356 -6.48 30.54 3.30
CA GLN A 356 -5.86 30.58 4.62
C GLN A 356 -4.59 31.44 4.58
N GLU A 357 -4.56 32.55 5.31
CA GLU A 357 -3.32 33.31 5.52
C GLU A 357 -2.48 32.60 6.59
N ALA A 358 -1.60 31.70 6.16
CA ALA A 358 -0.65 31.02 7.02
C ALA A 358 0.78 31.52 6.73
N PRO A 359 1.59 31.84 7.77
CA PRO A 359 3.00 32.15 7.58
C PRO A 359 3.77 30.95 7.02
N LEU A 360 4.96 31.21 6.45
CA LEU A 360 5.79 30.15 5.88
C LEU A 360 6.18 29.12 6.97
N PRO A 361 6.12 27.80 6.65
CA PRO A 361 6.39 26.76 7.64
C PRO A 361 7.81 26.83 8.25
N GLU A 362 8.81 27.25 7.48
CA GLU A 362 10.22 27.28 7.90
C GLU A 362 10.48 28.25 9.07
N ASP A 363 9.89 29.45 9.02
CA ASP A 363 10.09 30.48 10.05
C ASP A 363 9.49 30.05 11.40
N THR A 364 8.31 29.43 11.35
CA THR A 364 7.61 28.93 12.55
C THR A 364 8.36 27.75 13.16
N GLN A 365 8.83 26.80 12.34
CA GLN A 365 9.54 25.61 12.81
C GLN A 365 10.92 25.94 13.39
N ARG A 366 11.66 26.88 12.77
CA ARG A 366 12.97 27.31 13.27
C ARG A 366 12.86 27.97 14.63
N ALA A 367 11.90 28.88 14.82
CA ALA A 367 11.68 29.55 16.10
C ALA A 367 11.33 28.57 17.23
N ARG A 368 10.44 27.58 16.95
CA ARG A 368 10.11 26.51 17.92
C ARG A 368 11.34 25.69 18.31
N ARG A 369 12.18 25.33 17.33
CA ARG A 369 13.41 24.57 17.56
C ARG A 369 14.40 25.31 18.46
N GLU A 370 14.67 26.58 18.18
CA GLU A 370 15.62 27.38 18.97
C GLU A 370 15.13 27.56 20.41
N ALA A 371 13.83 27.77 20.61
CA ALA A 371 13.20 27.79 21.93
C ALA A 371 13.33 26.45 22.68
N ALA A 372 13.09 25.33 21.98
CA ALA A 372 13.23 23.98 22.54
C ALA A 372 14.67 23.67 22.96
N GLU A 373 15.67 24.02 22.16
CA GLU A 373 17.08 23.80 22.50
C GLU A 373 17.50 24.58 23.75
N MET A 374 17.03 25.82 23.89
CA MET A 374 17.25 26.61 25.11
C MET A 374 16.56 25.96 26.32
N ARG A 375 15.33 25.47 26.15
CA ARG A 375 14.59 24.78 27.22
C ARG A 375 15.30 23.48 27.64
N LEU A 376 15.81 22.68 26.71
CA LEU A 376 16.60 21.47 27.02
C LEU A 376 17.87 21.81 27.83
N LYS A 377 18.60 22.86 27.43
CA LYS A 377 19.80 23.32 28.16
C LYS A 377 19.45 23.72 29.59
N SER A 378 18.34 24.42 29.79
CA SER A 378 17.91 24.86 31.13
C SER A 378 17.51 23.68 32.04
N LEU A 379 16.84 22.66 31.50
CA LEU A 379 16.37 21.48 32.24
C LEU A 379 17.53 20.59 32.64
N THR A 380 18.47 20.36 31.72
CA THR A 380 19.66 19.52 31.96
C THR A 380 20.70 20.18 32.85
N ALA A 381 20.64 21.49 33.07
CA ALA A 381 21.50 22.21 34.02
C ALA A 381 21.06 22.10 35.50
N ARG A 382 19.90 21.50 35.75
CA ARG A 382 19.27 21.36 37.08
C ARG A 382 19.05 19.88 37.42
N GLY A 383 18.82 19.57 38.71
CA GLY A 383 18.48 18.22 39.17
C GLY A 383 19.51 17.15 38.80
N TRP A 384 19.03 15.99 38.33
CA TRP A 384 19.86 14.84 37.93
C TRP A 384 20.90 15.16 36.85
N GLY A 385 20.68 16.19 36.02
CA GLY A 385 21.63 16.62 35.00
C GLY A 385 22.91 17.28 35.54
N ARG A 386 22.95 17.62 36.84
CA ARG A 386 24.18 18.02 37.54
C ARG A 386 25.06 16.85 37.95
N VAL A 387 24.46 15.67 38.14
CA VAL A 387 25.14 14.47 38.67
C VAL A 387 25.52 13.52 37.52
N LEU A 388 24.67 13.42 36.51
CA LEU A 388 24.86 12.58 35.34
C LEU A 388 25.09 13.45 34.09
N PRO A 389 25.86 12.97 33.09
CA PRO A 389 26.09 13.70 31.83
C PRO A 389 24.86 13.69 30.90
N LEU A 390 23.66 13.93 31.45
CA LEU A 390 22.39 13.88 30.74
C LEU A 390 22.35 14.85 29.56
N ARG A 391 22.99 16.01 29.69
CA ARG A 391 23.06 17.00 28.61
C ARG A 391 23.69 16.41 27.34
N LYS A 392 24.90 15.85 27.43
CA LYS A 392 25.60 15.26 26.28
C LYS A 392 24.83 14.05 25.72
N LEU A 393 24.19 13.27 26.59
CA LEU A 393 23.34 12.15 26.18
C LEU A 393 22.14 12.63 25.37
N PHE A 394 21.35 13.58 25.90
CA PHE A 394 20.18 14.12 25.22
C PHE A 394 20.56 14.87 23.94
N GLU A 395 21.64 15.67 23.93
CA GLU A 395 22.12 16.33 22.71
C GLU A 395 22.46 15.31 21.60
N ARG A 396 23.14 14.20 21.94
CA ARG A 396 23.39 13.11 20.99
C ARG A 396 22.10 12.43 20.52
N MET A 397 21.20 12.09 21.45
CA MET A 397 19.93 11.43 21.10
C MET A 397 19.03 12.33 20.24
N VAL A 398 19.04 13.64 20.47
CA VAL A 398 18.34 14.65 19.66
C VAL A 398 18.94 14.69 18.25
N ASP A 399 20.27 14.74 18.12
CA ASP A 399 20.93 14.70 16.81
C ASP A 399 20.56 13.43 16.03
N TYR A 400 20.63 12.25 16.67
CA TYR A 400 20.16 11.00 16.06
C TYR A 400 18.68 11.02 15.69
N SER A 401 17.82 11.56 16.56
CA SER A 401 16.37 11.63 16.32
C SER A 401 16.03 12.57 15.16
N ARG A 402 16.78 13.68 15.00
CA ARG A 402 16.62 14.61 13.88
C ARG A 402 17.07 14.00 12.55
N ARG A 403 18.20 13.29 12.55
CA ARG A 403 18.65 12.55 11.37
C ARG A 403 17.65 11.47 10.98
N TYR A 404 17.07 10.79 11.97
CA TYR A 404 16.01 9.81 11.75
C TYR A 404 14.77 10.43 11.11
N THR A 405 14.30 11.59 11.59
CA THR A 405 13.13 12.24 11.00
C THR A 405 13.38 12.66 9.56
N ALA A 406 14.55 13.23 9.25
CA ALA A 406 14.93 13.55 7.87
C ALA A 406 14.97 12.29 6.99
N PHE A 407 15.70 11.26 7.41
CA PHE A 407 15.77 9.97 6.73
C PHE A 407 14.39 9.35 6.48
N ARG A 408 13.51 9.38 7.48
CA ARG A 408 12.17 8.80 7.39
C ARG A 408 11.35 9.43 6.27
N GLU A 409 11.43 10.75 6.13
CA GLU A 409 10.71 11.51 5.12
C GLU A 409 11.37 11.37 3.74
N ASP A 410 12.69 11.51 3.64
CA ASP A 410 13.41 11.44 2.36
C ASP A 410 13.35 10.02 1.77
N SER A 411 13.53 8.99 2.60
CA SER A 411 13.37 7.60 2.18
C SER A 411 11.95 7.26 1.73
N HIS A 412 10.94 8.00 2.19
CA HIS A 412 9.57 7.83 1.74
C HIS A 412 9.39 8.27 0.29
N VAL A 413 10.01 9.39 -0.11
CA VAL A 413 9.97 9.89 -1.50
C VAL A 413 10.51 8.84 -2.45
N TYR A 414 11.61 8.19 -2.07
CA TYR A 414 12.20 7.13 -2.86
C TYR A 414 11.25 5.93 -3.06
N LEU A 415 10.50 5.53 -2.02
CA LEU A 415 9.47 4.49 -2.15
C LEU A 415 8.37 4.90 -3.13
N THR A 416 7.92 6.14 -3.08
CA THR A 416 6.89 6.65 -4.01
C THR A 416 7.43 6.79 -5.44
N GLN A 417 8.72 7.11 -5.62
CA GLN A 417 9.38 7.14 -6.93
C GLN A 417 9.43 5.74 -7.57
N ALA A 418 9.68 4.69 -6.79
CA ALA A 418 9.62 3.31 -7.27
C ALA A 418 8.21 2.95 -7.79
N MET A 419 7.15 3.43 -7.13
CA MET A 419 5.77 3.18 -7.59
C MET A 419 5.50 3.80 -8.95
N LEU A 420 6.00 5.02 -9.20
CA LEU A 420 5.93 5.63 -10.54
C LEU A 420 6.64 4.78 -11.59
N VAL A 421 7.84 4.29 -11.27
CA VAL A 421 8.61 3.42 -12.19
C VAL A 421 7.77 2.20 -12.54
N PHE A 422 7.26 1.48 -11.55
CA PHE A 422 6.45 0.28 -11.76
C PHE A 422 5.17 0.58 -12.54
N ARG A 423 4.44 1.63 -12.15
CA ARG A 423 3.23 2.06 -12.86
C ARG A 423 3.50 2.34 -14.33
N THR A 424 4.58 3.04 -14.63
CA THR A 424 4.95 3.39 -16.00
C THR A 424 5.30 2.13 -16.81
N LEU A 425 6.09 1.22 -16.24
CA LEU A 425 6.48 -0.03 -16.90
C LEU A 425 5.26 -0.94 -17.13
N PHE A 426 4.39 -1.11 -16.14
CA PHE A 426 3.17 -1.91 -16.29
C PHE A 426 2.19 -1.30 -17.29
N LEU A 427 1.97 0.03 -17.27
CA LEU A 427 1.13 0.68 -18.27
C LEU A 427 1.73 0.59 -19.68
N ALA A 428 3.07 0.60 -19.81
CA ALA A 428 3.71 0.37 -21.10
C ALA A 428 3.42 -1.04 -21.65
N ILE A 429 3.48 -2.08 -20.80
CA ILE A 429 3.04 -3.44 -21.16
C ILE A 429 1.54 -3.44 -21.50
N GLY A 430 0.71 -2.82 -20.66
CA GLY A 430 -0.74 -2.72 -20.86
C GLY A 430 -1.12 -2.07 -22.19
N ARG A 431 -0.39 -1.03 -22.61
CA ARG A 431 -0.57 -0.36 -23.91
C ARG A 431 -0.24 -1.28 -25.08
N GLN A 432 0.84 -2.05 -24.98
CA GLN A 432 1.18 -3.02 -26.03
C GLN A 432 0.16 -4.16 -26.11
N LEU A 433 -0.33 -4.65 -24.97
CA LEU A 433 -1.38 -5.66 -24.91
C LEU A 433 -2.71 -5.14 -25.48
N LYS A 434 -3.08 -3.89 -25.21
CA LYS A 434 -4.23 -3.21 -25.84
C LYS A 434 -4.04 -3.13 -27.36
N GLY A 435 -2.88 -2.69 -27.83
CA GLY A 435 -2.56 -2.62 -29.27
C GLY A 435 -2.65 -3.97 -29.98
N LYS A 436 -2.38 -5.07 -29.28
CA LYS A 436 -2.53 -6.45 -29.77
C LYS A 436 -3.94 -7.03 -29.58
N GLY A 437 -4.87 -6.30 -28.96
CA GLY A 437 -6.25 -6.72 -28.72
C GLY A 437 -6.45 -7.71 -27.57
N TYR A 438 -5.50 -7.81 -26.65
CA TYR A 438 -5.62 -8.64 -25.43
C TYR A 438 -6.31 -7.90 -24.28
N LEU A 439 -6.21 -6.57 -24.25
CA LEU A 439 -6.88 -5.70 -23.27
C LEU A 439 -7.79 -4.70 -23.99
N GLN A 440 -8.86 -4.26 -23.32
CA GLN A 440 -9.71 -3.18 -23.85
C GLN A 440 -9.08 -1.82 -23.56
N GLU A 441 -8.61 -1.64 -22.32
CA GLU A 441 -7.91 -0.43 -21.87
C GLU A 441 -6.52 -0.77 -21.31
N GLU A 442 -5.56 0.17 -21.40
CA GLU A 442 -4.21 -0.09 -20.89
C GLU A 442 -4.19 -0.29 -19.37
N GLN A 443 -5.14 0.33 -18.65
CA GLN A 443 -5.29 0.20 -17.20
C GLN A 443 -5.87 -1.15 -16.77
N ASP A 444 -6.42 -1.94 -17.70
CA ASP A 444 -6.95 -3.27 -17.37
C ASP A 444 -5.86 -4.21 -16.83
N ILE A 445 -4.58 -3.94 -17.12
CA ILE A 445 -3.45 -4.67 -16.56
C ILE A 445 -3.39 -4.61 -15.02
N MET A 446 -3.95 -3.55 -14.40
CA MET A 446 -3.97 -3.40 -12.94
C MET A 446 -4.85 -4.46 -12.26
N TYR A 447 -5.76 -5.08 -13.02
CA TYR A 447 -6.60 -6.20 -12.57
C TYR A 447 -5.94 -7.56 -12.78
N LEU A 448 -4.68 -7.61 -13.24
CA LEU A 448 -3.87 -8.82 -13.28
C LEU A 448 -2.88 -8.82 -12.13
N THR A 449 -2.57 -9.99 -11.58
CA THR A 449 -1.47 -10.13 -10.63
C THR A 449 -0.14 -10.02 -11.38
N TYR A 450 0.95 -9.68 -10.68
CA TYR A 450 2.29 -9.65 -11.29
C TYR A 450 2.64 -10.99 -11.97
N TRP A 451 2.30 -12.12 -11.35
CA TRP A 451 2.57 -13.45 -11.89
C TRP A 451 1.82 -13.69 -13.21
N GLU A 452 0.55 -13.32 -13.27
CA GLU A 452 -0.22 -13.45 -14.51
C GLU A 452 0.29 -12.53 -15.62
N VAL A 453 0.75 -11.32 -15.29
CA VAL A 453 1.39 -10.44 -16.29
C VAL A 453 2.67 -11.08 -16.81
N ARG A 454 3.51 -11.62 -15.91
CA ARG A 454 4.76 -12.29 -16.27
C ARG A 454 4.49 -13.50 -17.17
N ASP A 455 3.56 -14.36 -16.77
CA ASP A 455 3.23 -15.58 -17.49
C ASP A 455 2.57 -15.24 -18.84
N LEU A 456 1.70 -14.23 -18.89
CA LEU A 456 1.11 -13.72 -20.15
C LEU A 456 2.18 -13.22 -21.12
N VAL A 457 3.15 -12.43 -20.67
CA VAL A 457 4.25 -11.95 -21.52
C VAL A 457 5.08 -13.13 -22.01
N GLN A 458 5.40 -14.09 -21.13
CA GLN A 458 6.18 -15.28 -21.49
C GLN A 458 5.46 -16.17 -22.51
N ASP A 459 4.15 -16.38 -22.35
CA ASP A 459 3.34 -17.18 -23.25
C ASP A 459 3.23 -16.53 -24.63
N LEU A 460 3.04 -15.20 -24.68
CA LEU A 460 3.05 -14.44 -25.93
C LEU A 460 4.42 -14.47 -26.63
N TYR A 461 5.51 -14.36 -25.86
CA TYR A 461 6.87 -14.48 -26.40
C TYR A 461 7.13 -15.88 -26.98
N SER A 462 6.61 -16.90 -26.31
CA SER A 462 6.74 -18.31 -26.73
C SER A 462 5.73 -18.73 -27.80
N LEU A 463 4.97 -17.79 -28.37
CA LEU A 463 3.94 -18.02 -29.38
C LEU A 463 2.86 -19.02 -28.97
N LYS A 464 2.59 -19.15 -27.67
CA LYS A 464 1.47 -19.96 -27.17
C LYS A 464 0.15 -19.25 -27.42
N GLU A 465 -0.91 -20.03 -27.57
CA GLU A 465 -2.25 -19.49 -27.73
C GLU A 465 -2.78 -18.95 -26.41
N VAL A 466 -3.12 -17.66 -26.40
CA VAL A 466 -3.71 -16.98 -25.24
C VAL A 466 -5.15 -16.60 -25.57
N SER A 467 -6.10 -17.10 -24.78
CA SER A 467 -7.52 -16.80 -24.95
C SER A 467 -7.85 -15.34 -24.60
N ARG A 468 -8.08 -14.51 -25.63
CA ARG A 468 -8.53 -13.10 -25.45
C ARG A 468 -9.85 -13.02 -24.69
N ARG A 469 -10.78 -13.93 -25.00
CA ARG A 469 -12.09 -13.99 -24.32
C ARG A 469 -11.93 -14.38 -22.86
N GLY A 470 -11.08 -15.37 -22.55
CA GLY A 470 -10.80 -15.78 -21.18
C GLY A 470 -10.14 -14.68 -20.36
N LEU A 471 -9.18 -13.96 -20.95
CA LEU A 471 -8.54 -12.81 -20.31
C LEU A 471 -9.53 -11.67 -20.02
N ALA A 472 -10.38 -11.32 -20.99
CA ALA A 472 -11.41 -10.30 -20.83
C ALA A 472 -12.44 -10.68 -19.74
N GLU A 473 -12.86 -11.93 -19.70
CA GLU A 473 -13.78 -12.46 -18.68
C GLU A 473 -13.15 -12.38 -17.27
N LYS A 474 -11.89 -12.82 -17.13
CA LYS A 474 -11.12 -12.73 -15.88
C LYS A 474 -11.02 -11.29 -15.37
N ILE A 475 -10.69 -10.34 -16.24
CA ILE A 475 -10.59 -8.91 -15.89
C ILE A 475 -11.95 -8.34 -15.49
N ARG A 476 -13.01 -8.63 -16.27
CA ARG A 476 -14.37 -8.18 -15.96
C ARG A 476 -14.80 -8.65 -14.58
N ARG A 477 -14.55 -9.92 -14.27
CA ARG A 477 -14.86 -10.48 -12.96
C ARG A 477 -14.08 -9.78 -11.85
N ARG A 478 -12.78 -9.58 -12.01
CA ARG A 478 -11.97 -8.89 -10.99
C ARG A 478 -12.40 -7.45 -10.75
N LYS A 479 -12.91 -6.76 -11.77
CA LYS A 479 -13.55 -5.45 -11.60
C LYS A 479 -14.78 -5.53 -10.68
N GLN A 480 -15.62 -6.54 -10.87
CA GLN A 480 -16.81 -6.77 -10.02
C GLN A 480 -16.41 -7.18 -8.60
N ASP A 481 -15.48 -8.13 -8.47
CA ASP A 481 -14.98 -8.61 -7.18
C ASP A 481 -14.32 -7.48 -6.38
N TYR A 482 -13.56 -6.60 -7.04
CA TYR A 482 -12.95 -5.43 -6.40
C TYR A 482 -13.99 -4.47 -5.83
N GLN A 483 -15.07 -4.18 -6.58
CA GLN A 483 -16.17 -3.34 -6.09
C GLN A 483 -16.85 -3.97 -4.86
N ALA A 484 -17.10 -5.28 -4.90
CA ALA A 484 -17.66 -6.01 -3.76
C ALA A 484 -16.72 -6.00 -2.54
N ARG A 485 -15.41 -6.19 -2.75
CA ARG A 485 -14.36 -6.09 -1.70
C ARG A 485 -14.34 -4.70 -1.07
N GLN A 486 -14.34 -3.64 -1.88
CA GLN A 486 -14.32 -2.26 -1.38
C GLN A 486 -15.56 -1.95 -0.53
N LYS A 487 -16.75 -2.41 -0.96
CA LYS A 487 -17.99 -2.26 -0.18
C LYS A 487 -17.90 -2.97 1.17
N ARG A 488 -17.46 -4.24 1.19
CA ARG A 488 -17.30 -5.03 2.43
C ARG A 488 -16.27 -4.42 3.37
N TRP A 489 -15.13 -3.99 2.84
CA TRP A 489 -14.09 -3.35 3.63
C TRP A 489 -14.57 -2.05 4.29
N ARG A 490 -15.30 -1.20 3.56
CA ARG A 490 -15.90 0.01 4.12
C ARG A 490 -16.89 -0.30 5.24
N GLN A 491 -17.70 -1.36 5.10
CA GLN A 491 -18.62 -1.80 6.14
C GLN A 491 -17.86 -2.28 7.38
N ALA A 492 -16.86 -3.17 7.20
CA ALA A 492 -16.07 -3.71 8.30
C ALA A 492 -15.26 -2.64 9.07
N VAL A 493 -14.72 -1.63 8.38
CA VAL A 493 -13.98 -0.52 9.03
C VAL A 493 -14.94 0.48 9.72
N GLN A 494 -16.20 0.58 9.28
CA GLN A 494 -17.22 1.45 9.88
C GLN A 494 -17.95 0.82 11.07
N GLU A 495 -17.77 -0.46 11.38
CA GLU A 495 -18.33 -1.14 12.56
C GLU A 495 -17.66 -0.75 13.90
N VAL A 496 -17.19 0.48 14.03
CA VAL A 496 -17.17 1.10 15.36
C VAL A 496 -18.62 1.49 15.63
N PRO A 497 -19.29 0.93 16.67
CA PRO A 497 -20.67 1.28 16.95
C PRO A 497 -20.71 2.77 17.32
N ALA A 498 -21.02 3.60 16.33
CA ALA A 498 -21.47 4.94 16.56
C ALA A 498 -22.78 4.80 17.34
N LYS A 499 -22.71 4.86 18.68
CA LYS A 499 -23.84 5.41 19.42
C LYS A 499 -24.15 6.72 18.72
N ALA A 500 -25.38 6.88 18.22
CA ALA A 500 -25.80 7.83 17.19
C ALA A 500 -25.46 9.32 17.44
N GLU A 501 -24.81 9.65 18.55
CA GLU A 501 -24.44 11.00 18.99
C GLU A 501 -22.95 11.15 19.37
N VAL A 502 -22.11 10.11 19.24
CA VAL A 502 -20.68 10.18 19.65
C VAL A 502 -19.78 9.76 18.50
N LEU A 503 -19.07 10.74 17.92
CA LEU A 503 -17.94 10.48 17.05
C LEU A 503 -16.76 9.99 17.90
N GLN A 504 -16.30 8.76 17.64
CA GLN A 504 -15.09 8.20 18.25
C GLN A 504 -13.93 8.28 17.25
N GLY A 505 -12.75 8.67 17.72
CA GLY A 505 -11.53 8.74 16.91
C GLY A 505 -10.28 8.66 17.78
N LEU A 506 -9.14 8.40 17.16
CA LEU A 506 -7.83 8.54 17.79
C LEU A 506 -7.43 10.01 17.78
N ALA A 507 -7.11 10.57 18.95
CA ALA A 507 -6.58 11.93 19.04
C ALA A 507 -5.20 11.98 18.33
N ALA A 508 -5.11 12.71 17.22
CA ALA A 508 -3.89 12.86 16.43
C ALA A 508 -2.94 13.94 17.01
N SER A 509 -3.50 14.92 17.72
CA SER A 509 -2.78 15.93 18.49
C SER A 509 -3.59 16.23 19.76
N ARG A 510 -2.92 16.66 20.82
CA ARG A 510 -3.60 17.16 22.03
C ARG A 510 -4.06 18.59 21.86
#